data_AF-A0A6C0J4T6-F1
#
_entry.id   AF-A0A6C0J4T6-F1
#
_cell.length_a   1.000
_cell.length_b   1.000
_cell.length_c   1.000
_cell.angle_alpha   90.00
_cell.angle_beta   90.00
_cell.angle_gamma   90.00
#
_symmetry.space_group_name_H-M   'P 1'
#
loop_
_entity.id
_entity.type
_entity.pdbx_description
1 polymer ?
#
loop_
_entity_poly.entity_id
_entity_poly.type
_entity_poly.pdbx_seq_one_letter_code
_entity_poly.pdbx_strand_id
1 'polypeptide(L)'
;MIDITRFSLETIAVWIVAFFIIEFPIREIYVNMGGNGFFQRWYGFKEFNPITVIVTDAFYFIIAILISYRIHEIFFKDIIGFEKRFLYFFFILLIVQNIIGIIFYYILVSLPQNYRNKWVKFFIDYGNNAKINALFSDSIYILAWTIAAYFVRFLPYDILLLLFFFYIFVITAISN
;
A
#
# COMPACT_ATOMS: atom_id res chain seq x y z
N MET A 1 17.13 1.72 16.64
CA MET A 1 16.53 0.91 15.57
C MET A 1 15.08 0.65 15.93
N ILE A 2 14.17 0.97 15.02
CA ILE A 2 12.73 0.89 15.28
C ILE A 2 12.25 -0.56 15.09
N ASP A 3 11.49 -1.10 16.04
CA ASP A 3 10.87 -2.43 15.91
C ASP A 3 9.54 -2.30 15.16
N ILE A 4 9.59 -2.41 13.83
CA ILE A 4 8.44 -2.32 12.93
C ILE A 4 7.37 -3.40 13.11
N THR A 5 7.59 -4.38 13.99
CA THR A 5 6.61 -5.44 14.33
C THR A 5 5.71 -5.05 15.49
N ARG A 6 5.95 -3.91 16.14
CA ARG A 6 5.15 -3.37 17.24
C ARG A 6 4.48 -2.07 16.83
N PHE A 7 3.28 -1.84 17.31
CA PHE A 7 2.57 -0.59 17.01
C PHE A 7 3.19 0.58 17.79
N SER A 8 3.61 1.62 17.07
CA SER A 8 3.99 2.92 17.61
C SER A 8 3.89 3.99 16.51
N LEU A 9 3.94 5.27 16.87
CA LEU A 9 3.92 6.34 15.85
C LEU A 9 5.15 6.28 14.94
N GLU A 10 6.30 5.90 15.50
CA GLU A 10 7.54 5.71 14.75
C GLU A 10 7.41 4.59 13.72
N THR A 11 6.75 3.48 14.07
CA THR A 11 6.59 2.36 13.14
C THR A 11 5.60 2.68 12.03
N ILE A 12 4.54 3.44 12.32
CA ILE A 12 3.64 3.99 11.30
C ILE A 12 4.40 4.92 10.36
N ALA A 13 5.25 5.81 10.88
CA ALA A 13 6.08 6.67 10.04
C ALA A 13 7.03 5.86 9.14
N VAL A 14 7.63 4.77 9.64
CA VAL A 14 8.42 3.84 8.82
C VAL A 14 7.60 3.27 7.66
N TRP A 15 6.38 2.78 7.92
CA TRP A 15 5.55 2.20 6.87
C TRP A 15 5.09 3.22 5.83
N ILE A 16 4.76 4.44 6.25
CA ILE A 16 4.38 5.51 5.33
C ILE A 16 5.57 5.91 4.43
N VAL A 17 6.76 6.08 5.01
CA VAL A 17 7.97 6.38 4.25
C VAL A 17 8.31 5.24 3.30
N ALA A 18 8.23 3.98 3.75
CA ALA A 18 8.44 2.80 2.92
C ALA A 18 7.47 2.72 1.75
N PHE A 19 6.19 3.03 1.98
CA PHE A 19 5.18 3.13 0.93
C PHE A 19 5.60 4.14 -0.14
N PHE A 20 5.93 5.37 0.25
CA PHE A 20 6.28 6.42 -0.72
C PHE A 20 7.60 6.15 -1.46
N ILE A 21 8.61 5.57 -0.80
CA ILE A 21 9.87 5.18 -1.46
C ILE A 21 9.62 4.21 -2.62
N ILE A 22 8.64 3.34 -2.50
CA ILE A 22 8.28 2.35 -3.53
C ILE A 22 7.30 2.96 -4.55
N GLU A 23 6.28 3.67 -4.09
CA GLU A 23 5.17 4.13 -4.92
C GLU A 23 5.59 5.19 -5.96
N PHE A 24 6.46 6.13 -5.57
CA PHE A 24 6.91 7.19 -6.47
C PHE A 24 7.73 6.65 -7.67
N PRO A 25 8.78 5.84 -7.49
CA PRO A 25 9.51 5.23 -8.61
C PRO A 25 8.64 4.34 -9.48
N ILE A 26 7.75 3.55 -8.87
CA ILE A 26 6.84 2.67 -9.58
C ILE A 26 5.93 3.46 -10.53
N ARG A 27 5.33 4.55 -10.03
CA ARG A 27 4.54 5.46 -10.86
C ARG A 27 5.35 5.97 -12.05
N GLU A 28 6.56 6.47 -11.82
CA GLU A 28 7.40 7.00 -12.90
C GLU A 28 7.76 5.93 -13.94
N ILE A 29 8.06 4.70 -13.52
CA ILE A 29 8.32 3.58 -14.44
C ILE A 29 7.09 3.30 -15.30
N TYR A 30 5.90 3.20 -14.68
CA TYR A 30 4.69 2.82 -15.39
C TYR A 30 4.12 3.91 -16.30
N VAL A 31 4.26 5.19 -15.94
CA VAL A 31 3.89 6.30 -16.82
C VAL A 31 4.72 6.29 -18.11
N ASN A 32 5.99 5.87 -18.01
CA ASN A 32 6.93 5.86 -19.13
C ASN A 32 6.99 4.54 -19.92
N MET A 33 6.32 3.48 -19.45
CA MET A 33 6.18 2.23 -20.22
C MET A 33 5.11 2.42 -21.32
N GLY A 34 5.54 2.42 -22.58
CA GLY A 34 4.64 2.54 -23.73
C GLY A 34 3.73 1.31 -23.89
N GLY A 35 2.49 1.36 -23.39
CA GLY A 35 1.47 0.34 -23.65
C GLY A 35 0.18 0.53 -22.86
N ASN A 36 -0.98 0.38 -23.52
CA ASN A 36 -2.35 0.61 -23.00
C ASN A 36 -2.84 -0.37 -21.89
N GLY A 37 -1.93 -0.92 -21.07
CA GLY A 37 -2.26 -1.86 -20.00
C GLY A 37 -3.00 -1.23 -18.81
N PHE A 38 -3.56 -2.05 -17.92
CA PHE A 38 -4.26 -1.58 -16.72
C PHE A 38 -3.40 -0.65 -15.85
N PHE A 39 -2.09 -0.89 -15.73
CA PHE A 39 -1.17 -0.04 -14.96
C PHE A 39 -0.92 1.33 -15.59
N GLN A 40 -0.77 1.40 -16.93
CA GLN A 40 -0.70 2.71 -17.60
C GLN A 40 -2.04 3.44 -17.49
N ARG A 41 -3.17 2.71 -17.55
CA ARG A 41 -4.48 3.30 -17.27
C ARG A 41 -4.63 3.73 -15.81
N TRP A 42 -4.03 3.03 -14.86
CA TRP A 42 -4.05 3.36 -13.44
C TRP A 42 -3.29 4.67 -13.14
N TYR A 43 -2.07 4.81 -13.67
CA TYR A 43 -1.21 5.98 -13.42
C TYR A 43 -1.29 7.08 -14.50
N GLY A 44 -1.94 6.83 -15.64
CA GLY A 44 -1.76 7.63 -16.86
C GLY A 44 -3.02 8.15 -17.57
N PHE A 45 -4.25 7.93 -17.09
CA PHE A 45 -5.32 8.81 -17.58
C PHE A 45 -5.01 10.23 -17.11
N LYS A 46 -5.04 11.20 -18.04
CA LYS A 46 -5.08 12.64 -17.72
C LYS A 46 -6.21 13.03 -16.75
N GLU A 47 -7.17 12.13 -16.50
CA GLU A 47 -8.29 12.33 -15.57
C GLU A 47 -8.17 11.56 -14.24
N PHE A 48 -7.14 10.73 -14.06
CA PHE A 48 -6.81 10.14 -12.76
C PHE A 48 -5.80 11.05 -12.11
N ASN A 49 -6.20 11.74 -11.04
CA ASN A 49 -5.24 12.50 -10.25
C ASN A 49 -4.28 11.48 -9.60
N PRO A 50 -2.99 11.42 -9.99
CA PRO A 50 -2.06 10.43 -9.47
C PRO A 50 -1.93 10.51 -7.94
N ILE A 51 -2.23 11.66 -7.36
CA ILE A 51 -2.27 11.85 -5.91
C ILE A 51 -3.47 11.17 -5.30
N THR A 52 -4.65 11.25 -5.94
CA THR A 52 -5.81 10.51 -5.46
C THR A 52 -5.51 9.01 -5.45
N VAL A 53 -4.79 8.50 -6.45
CA VAL A 53 -4.31 7.10 -6.48
C VAL A 53 -3.37 6.82 -5.32
N ILE A 54 -2.25 7.57 -5.22
CA ILE A 54 -1.24 7.41 -4.17
C ILE A 54 -1.83 7.52 -2.77
N VAL A 55 -2.71 8.49 -2.54
CA VAL A 55 -3.37 8.73 -1.23
C VAL A 55 -4.37 7.62 -0.92
N THR A 56 -5.17 7.19 -1.90
CA THR A 56 -6.13 6.08 -1.68
C THR A 56 -5.39 4.79 -1.36
N ASP A 57 -4.32 4.49 -2.10
CA ASP A 57 -3.48 3.31 -1.87
C ASP A 57 -2.75 3.40 -0.53
N ALA A 58 -2.28 4.58 -0.14
CA ALA A 58 -1.68 4.80 1.18
C ALA A 58 -2.68 4.55 2.31
N PHE A 59 -3.91 5.06 2.21
CA PHE A 59 -4.95 4.82 3.22
C PHE A 59 -5.29 3.33 3.31
N TYR A 60 -5.47 2.70 2.16
CA TYR A 60 -5.75 1.27 2.06
C TYR A 60 -4.65 0.42 2.70
N PHE A 61 -3.38 0.74 2.40
CA PHE A 61 -2.21 0.10 2.98
C PHE A 61 -2.08 0.34 4.49
N ILE A 62 -2.31 1.57 4.97
CA ILE A 62 -2.27 1.91 6.40
C ILE A 62 -3.32 1.11 7.18
N ILE A 63 -4.55 0.98 6.65
CA ILE A 63 -5.59 0.16 7.29
C ILE A 63 -5.13 -1.28 7.46
N ALA A 64 -4.53 -1.87 6.42
CA ALA A 64 -4.01 -3.22 6.48
C ALA A 64 -2.87 -3.37 7.49
N ILE A 65 -1.96 -2.39 7.57
CA ILE A 65 -0.89 -2.35 8.56
C ILE A 65 -1.46 -2.31 9.99
N LEU A 66 -2.46 -1.46 10.25
CA LEU A 66 -3.10 -1.35 11.56
C LEU A 66 -3.77 -2.66 11.98
N ILE A 67 -4.51 -3.29 11.07
CA ILE A 67 -5.12 -4.61 11.32
C ILE A 67 -4.05 -5.66 11.57
N SER A 68 -2.97 -5.65 10.78
CA SER A 68 -1.85 -6.58 10.90
C SER A 68 -1.16 -6.46 12.25
N TYR A 69 -0.98 -5.25 12.77
CA TYR A 69 -0.48 -5.03 14.13
C TYR A 69 -1.37 -5.68 15.19
N ARG A 70 -2.69 -5.53 15.08
CA ARG A 70 -3.63 -6.13 16.04
C ARG A 70 -3.58 -7.65 16.01
N ILE A 71 -3.56 -8.24 14.82
CA ILE A 71 -3.44 -9.70 14.68
C ILE A 71 -2.09 -10.17 15.22
N HIS A 72 -1.00 -9.48 14.89
CA HIS A 72 0.34 -9.84 15.38
C HIS A 72 0.45 -9.76 16.90
N GLU A 73 -0.10 -8.70 17.51
CA GLU A 73 -0.18 -8.52 18.95
C GLU A 73 -0.98 -9.63 19.65
N ILE A 74 -2.07 -10.08 19.06
CA ILE A 74 -2.91 -11.15 19.63
C ILE A 74 -2.22 -12.51 19.60
N PHE A 75 -1.63 -12.88 18.45
CA PHE A 75 -1.17 -14.25 18.22
C PHE A 75 0.35 -14.44 18.40
N PHE A 76 1.14 -13.38 18.32
CA PHE A 76 2.59 -13.49 18.15
C PHE A 76 3.41 -12.53 19.05
N LYS A 77 2.79 -11.87 20.03
CA LYS A 77 3.46 -10.94 20.97
C LYS A 77 4.66 -11.53 21.71
N ASP A 78 4.60 -12.83 22.03
CA ASP A 78 5.60 -13.51 22.88
C ASP A 78 6.76 -14.11 22.05
N ILE A 79 6.78 -13.90 20.72
CA ILE A 79 7.87 -14.38 19.87
C ILE A 79 9.17 -13.63 20.18
N ILE A 80 10.19 -14.41 20.55
CA ILE A 80 11.56 -13.94 20.75
C ILE A 80 12.30 -13.93 19.41
N GLY A 81 13.05 -12.85 19.17
CA GLY A 81 13.81 -12.62 17.93
C GLY A 81 13.07 -11.73 16.94
N PHE A 82 13.75 -10.69 16.46
CA PHE A 82 13.16 -9.72 15.55
C PHE A 82 12.82 -10.35 14.19
N GLU A 83 13.73 -11.17 13.65
CA GLU A 83 13.61 -11.79 12.33
C GLU A 83 12.38 -12.67 12.23
N LYS A 84 12.12 -13.47 13.27
CA LYS A 84 10.92 -14.30 13.36
C LYS A 84 9.67 -13.44 13.43
N ARG A 85 9.63 -12.46 14.35
CA ARG A 85 8.48 -11.54 14.46
C ARG A 85 8.18 -10.84 13.15
N PHE A 86 9.23 -10.39 12.46
CA PHE A 86 9.13 -9.68 11.20
C PHE A 86 8.58 -10.58 10.09
N LEU A 87 9.06 -11.82 10.00
CA LEU A 87 8.54 -12.80 9.04
C LEU A 87 7.05 -13.10 9.29
N TYR A 88 6.64 -13.30 10.54
CA TYR A 88 5.21 -13.47 10.87
C TYR A 88 4.39 -12.22 10.56
N PHE A 89 4.91 -11.03 10.87
CA PHE A 89 4.25 -9.77 10.53
C PHE A 89 4.05 -9.62 9.03
N PHE A 90 5.06 -9.95 8.22
CA PHE A 90 4.96 -9.99 6.77
C PHE A 90 3.83 -10.92 6.29
N PHE A 91 3.77 -12.16 6.79
CA PHE A 91 2.72 -13.10 6.39
C PHE A 91 1.32 -12.64 6.80
N ILE A 92 1.19 -12.03 7.99
CA ILE A 92 -0.08 -11.43 8.42
C ILE A 92 -0.47 -10.30 7.48
N LEU A 93 0.45 -9.38 7.19
CA LEU A 93 0.21 -8.27 6.28
C LEU A 93 -0.20 -8.75 4.88
N LEU A 94 0.47 -9.78 4.38
CA LEU A 94 0.15 -10.43 3.13
C LEU A 94 -1.29 -10.95 3.10
N ILE A 95 -1.70 -11.69 4.14
CA ILE A 95 -3.05 -12.25 4.25
C ILE A 95 -4.08 -11.13 4.38
N VAL A 96 -3.84 -10.16 5.28
CA VAL A 96 -4.74 -9.04 5.54
C VAL A 96 -4.99 -8.23 4.28
N GLN A 97 -3.94 -7.83 3.56
CA GLN A 97 -4.06 -7.02 2.35
C GLN A 97 -4.88 -7.75 1.26
N ASN A 98 -4.64 -9.05 1.07
CA ASN A 98 -5.40 -9.85 0.12
C ASN A 98 -6.88 -9.98 0.53
N ILE A 99 -7.17 -10.18 1.81
CA ILE A 99 -8.55 -10.25 2.32
C ILE A 99 -9.26 -8.92 2.13
N ILE A 100 -8.62 -7.80 2.50
CA ILE A 100 -9.20 -6.47 2.30
C ILE A 100 -9.45 -6.25 0.80
N GLY A 101 -8.58 -6.75 -0.09
CA GLY A 101 -8.70 -6.53 -1.54
C GLY A 101 -9.89 -7.26 -2.11
N ILE A 102 -10.08 -8.50 -1.65
CA ILE A 102 -11.26 -9.31 -1.96
C ILE A 102 -12.53 -8.64 -1.43
N ILE A 103 -12.55 -8.19 -0.17
CA ILE A 103 -13.71 -7.51 0.42
C ILE A 103 -14.04 -6.23 -0.35
N PHE A 104 -13.03 -5.41 -0.65
CA PHE A 104 -13.20 -4.18 -1.42
C PHE A 104 -13.79 -4.46 -2.79
N TYR A 105 -13.27 -5.45 -3.51
CA TYR A 105 -13.82 -5.88 -4.79
C TYR A 105 -15.29 -6.32 -4.67
N TYR A 106 -15.64 -7.13 -3.67
CA TYR A 106 -17.03 -7.56 -3.44
C TYR A 106 -17.96 -6.39 -3.13
N ILE A 107 -17.52 -5.41 -2.34
CA ILE A 107 -18.28 -4.19 -2.06
C ILE A 107 -18.56 -3.46 -3.38
N LEU A 108 -17.54 -3.27 -4.22
CA LEU A 108 -17.69 -2.58 -5.50
C LEU A 108 -18.67 -3.28 -6.44
N VAL A 109 -18.56 -4.61 -6.58
CA VAL A 109 -19.47 -5.40 -7.43
C VAL A 109 -20.91 -5.38 -6.90
N SER A 110 -21.08 -5.26 -5.59
CA SER A 110 -22.40 -5.21 -4.93
C SER A 110 -23.04 -3.82 -4.97
N LEU A 111 -22.29 -2.76 -5.33
CA LEU A 111 -22.85 -1.42 -5.42
C LEU A 111 -23.91 -1.32 -6.53
N PRO A 112 -25.05 -0.67 -6.26
CA PRO A 112 -26.05 -0.39 -7.28
C PRO A 112 -25.48 0.46 -8.44
N GLN A 113 -26.00 0.27 -9.65
CA GLN A 113 -25.44 0.86 -10.89
C GLN A 113 -25.34 2.40 -10.85
N ASN A 114 -26.26 3.07 -10.16
CA ASN A 114 -26.26 4.54 -10.00
C ASN A 114 -25.10 5.07 -9.14
N TYR A 115 -24.47 4.23 -8.31
CA TYR A 115 -23.27 4.59 -7.55
C TYR A 115 -21.97 4.22 -8.27
N ARG A 116 -22.06 3.55 -9.44
CA ARG A 116 -20.87 3.13 -10.21
C ARG A 116 -20.34 4.28 -11.05
N ASN A 117 -19.58 5.15 -10.41
CA ASN A 117 -18.76 6.14 -11.11
C ASN A 117 -17.65 5.45 -11.93
N LYS A 118 -16.87 6.24 -12.68
CA LYS A 118 -15.76 5.72 -13.50
C LYS A 118 -14.74 4.89 -12.71
N TRP A 119 -14.50 5.24 -11.44
CA TRP A 119 -13.59 4.51 -10.56
C TRP A 119 -14.10 3.12 -10.24
N VAL A 120 -15.34 3.04 -9.74
CA VAL A 120 -15.98 1.77 -9.41
C VAL A 120 -16.00 0.84 -10.62
N LYS A 121 -16.31 1.37 -11.82
CA LYS A 121 -16.28 0.59 -13.06
C LYS A 121 -14.87 0.08 -13.40
N PHE A 122 -13.86 0.95 -13.33
CA PHE A 122 -12.47 0.56 -13.55
C PHE A 122 -12.03 -0.58 -12.63
N PHE A 123 -12.30 -0.50 -11.33
CA PHE A 123 -11.90 -1.52 -10.36
C PHE A 123 -12.65 -2.84 -10.53
N ILE A 124 -13.95 -2.77 -10.85
CA ILE A 124 -14.72 -3.97 -11.20
C ILE A 124 -14.12 -4.65 -12.43
N ASP A 125 -13.81 -3.88 -13.47
CA ASP A 125 -13.20 -4.40 -14.70
C ASP A 125 -11.79 -4.96 -14.42
N TYR A 126 -11.00 -4.28 -13.59
CA TYR A 126 -9.69 -4.76 -13.15
C TYR A 126 -9.82 -6.11 -12.44
N GLY A 127 -10.68 -6.23 -11.42
CA GLY A 127 -10.86 -7.48 -10.68
C GLY A 127 -11.38 -8.62 -11.56
N ASN A 128 -12.32 -8.35 -12.48
CA ASN A 128 -12.84 -9.34 -13.42
C ASN A 128 -11.77 -9.87 -14.39
N ASN A 129 -10.87 -9.01 -14.85
CA ASN A 129 -9.86 -9.36 -15.84
C ASN A 129 -8.57 -9.92 -15.21
N ALA A 130 -8.13 -9.34 -14.09
CA ALA A 130 -6.90 -9.74 -13.42
C ALA A 130 -7.08 -11.03 -12.60
N LYS A 131 -8.28 -11.31 -12.06
CA LYS A 131 -8.59 -12.53 -11.30
C LYS A 131 -7.52 -12.83 -10.24
N ILE A 132 -7.04 -14.08 -10.16
CA ILE A 132 -5.98 -14.50 -9.24
C ILE A 132 -4.65 -13.75 -9.48
N ASN A 133 -4.38 -13.27 -10.69
CA ASN A 133 -3.14 -12.53 -10.98
C ASN A 133 -3.10 -11.18 -10.26
N ALA A 134 -4.24 -10.59 -9.90
CA ALA A 134 -4.29 -9.40 -9.04
C ALA A 134 -3.69 -9.70 -7.66
N LEU A 135 -4.06 -10.82 -7.05
CA LEU A 135 -3.55 -11.22 -5.74
C LEU A 135 -2.03 -11.46 -5.76
N PHE A 136 -1.52 -12.06 -6.83
CA PHE A 136 -0.07 -12.24 -7.03
C PHE A 136 0.66 -10.90 -7.21
N SER A 137 0.10 -10.00 -8.00
CA SER A 137 0.63 -8.64 -8.17
C SER A 137 0.70 -7.92 -6.83
N ASP A 138 -0.41 -7.87 -6.09
CA ASP A 138 -0.51 -7.21 -4.78
C ASP A 138 0.48 -7.82 -3.77
N SER A 139 0.71 -9.13 -3.85
CA SER A 139 1.72 -9.82 -3.03
C SER A 139 3.15 -9.34 -3.30
N ILE A 140 3.48 -9.02 -4.55
CA ILE A 140 4.78 -8.45 -4.92
C ILE A 140 4.92 -7.03 -4.35
N TYR A 141 3.86 -6.21 -4.41
CA TYR A 141 3.86 -4.89 -3.79
C TYR A 141 4.08 -4.96 -2.27
N ILE A 142 3.40 -5.87 -1.58
CA ILE A 142 3.56 -6.07 -0.13
C ILE A 142 4.99 -6.49 0.21
N LEU A 143 5.60 -7.37 -0.60
CA LEU A 143 6.99 -7.74 -0.42
C LEU A 143 7.92 -6.53 -0.60
N ALA A 144 7.72 -5.73 -1.64
CA ALA A 144 8.50 -4.52 -1.89
C ALA A 144 8.39 -3.50 -0.74
N TRP A 145 7.17 -3.20 -0.29
CA TRP A 145 6.94 -2.31 0.86
C TRP A 145 7.55 -2.86 2.15
N THR A 146 7.47 -4.17 2.36
CA THR A 146 8.04 -4.82 3.55
C THR A 146 9.57 -4.78 3.55
N ILE A 147 10.19 -5.01 2.40
CA ILE A 147 11.64 -4.86 2.23
C ILE A 147 12.05 -3.40 2.45
N ALA A 148 11.33 -2.44 1.87
CA ALA A 148 11.57 -1.03 2.09
C ALA A 148 11.46 -0.66 3.59
N ALA A 149 10.42 -1.11 4.27
CA ALA A 149 10.24 -0.89 5.72
C ALA A 149 11.38 -1.49 6.54
N TYR A 150 11.88 -2.66 6.16
CA TYR A 150 13.04 -3.28 6.82
C TYR A 150 14.29 -2.40 6.76
N PHE A 151 14.53 -1.66 5.66
CA PHE A 151 15.64 -0.72 5.53
C PHE A 151 15.34 0.64 6.18
N VAL A 152 14.12 1.14 6.04
CA VAL A 152 13.69 2.43 6.59
C VAL A 152 13.71 2.44 8.12
N ARG A 153 13.52 1.29 8.79
CA ARG A 153 13.56 1.18 10.27
C ARG A 153 14.89 1.60 10.92
N PHE A 154 15.95 1.72 10.13
CA PHE A 154 17.27 2.19 10.57
C PHE A 154 17.38 3.71 10.58
N LEU A 155 16.45 4.43 9.93
CA LEU A 155 16.43 5.88 9.93
C LEU A 155 16.00 6.43 11.31
N PRO A 156 16.65 7.50 11.79
CA PRO A 156 16.18 8.27 12.95
C PRO A 156 14.77 8.83 12.75
N TYR A 157 14.02 9.00 13.83
CA TYR A 157 12.60 9.40 13.75
C TYR A 157 12.39 10.82 13.19
N ASP A 158 13.28 11.75 13.49
CA ASP A 158 13.32 13.09 12.90
C ASP A 158 13.52 13.05 11.37
N ILE A 159 14.37 12.14 10.87
CA ILE A 159 14.53 11.90 9.44
C ILE A 159 13.27 11.29 8.82
N LEU A 160 12.58 10.39 9.53
CA LEU A 160 11.30 9.84 9.06
C LEU A 160 10.23 10.93 8.95
N LEU A 161 10.13 11.82 9.93
CA LEU A 161 9.22 12.96 9.89
C LEU A 161 9.56 13.92 8.75
N LEU A 162 10.85 14.21 8.54
CA LEU A 162 11.31 15.03 7.41
C LEU A 162 10.85 14.43 6.08
N LEU A 163 11.07 13.12 5.88
CA LEU A 163 10.64 12.41 4.66
C LEU A 163 9.12 12.41 4.51
N PHE A 164 8.38 12.18 5.59
CA PHE A 164 6.92 12.26 5.59
C PHE A 164 6.41 13.63 5.12
N PHE A 165 6.92 14.72 5.70
CA PHE A 165 6.56 16.07 5.29
C PHE A 165 7.02 16.39 3.86
N PHE A 166 8.19 15.91 3.46
CA PHE A 166 8.67 16.02 2.09
C PHE A 166 7.71 15.35 1.10
N TYR A 167 7.24 14.14 1.39
CA TYR A 167 6.26 13.47 0.54
C TYR A 167 4.92 14.19 0.49
N ILE A 168 4.41 14.70 1.62
CA ILE A 168 3.23 15.57 1.61
C ILE A 168 3.46 16.78 0.72
N PHE A 169 4.60 17.46 0.85
CA PHE A 169 4.95 18.60 0.01
C PHE A 169 4.95 18.23 -1.48
N VAL A 170 5.65 17.16 -1.87
CA VAL A 170 5.70 16.69 -3.27
C VAL A 170 4.30 16.36 -3.79
N ILE A 171 3.51 15.63 -3.01
CA ILE A 171 2.11 15.31 -3.32
C ILE A 171 1.32 16.60 -3.54
N THR A 172 1.36 17.55 -2.61
CA THR A 172 0.62 18.81 -2.76
C THR A 172 1.09 19.65 -3.96
N ALA A 173 2.39 19.62 -4.26
CA ALA A 173 2.98 20.36 -5.37
C ALA A 173 2.53 19.83 -6.74
N ILE A 174 2.37 18.51 -6.87
CA ILE A 174 1.98 17.86 -8.14
C ILE A 174 0.46 17.68 -8.30
N SER A 175 -0.37 18.17 -7.35
CA SER A 175 -1.85 18.10 -7.42
C SER A 175 -2.52 19.15 -8.29
N ASN A 176 -1.75 20.11 -8.75
CA ASN A 176 -2.22 21.20 -9.61
C ASN A 176 -2.04 20.83 -11.09
#